data_AF-A0A3N5IRE3-F1
#
_entry.id   AF-A0A3N5IRE3-F1
#
_cell.length_a   1.000
_cell.length_b   1.000
_cell.length_c   1.000
_cell.angle_alpha   90.00
_cell.angle_beta   90.00
_cell.angle_gamma   90.00
#
_symmetry.space_group_name_H-M   'P 1'
#
loop_
_entity.id
_entity.type
_entity.pdbx_description
1 polymer ?
#
loop_
_entity_poly.entity_id
_entity_poly.type
_entity_poly.pdbx_seq_one_letter_code
_entity_poly.pdbx_strand_id
1 'polypeptide(L)'
;MMRNKIRFGILFWGLSLLMACVTVNVYFPAKEVEKRAGDIVDDIRREQPTPPAPQSLLRPLLNGWSFTGTAWAQKEAESPAVAALKKQIRERFPRLAPLYQKGTVGENNQGWLEIRD
;
A
#
# COMPACT_ATOMS: atom_id res chain seq x y z
N MET A 1 36.94 -41.86 19.20
CA MET A 1 35.63 -41.33 19.66
C MET A 1 35.32 -39.91 19.14
N MET A 2 36.29 -38.98 19.06
CA MET A 2 36.07 -37.59 18.59
C MET A 2 35.66 -37.45 17.11
N ARG A 3 36.19 -38.30 16.21
CA ARG A 3 35.88 -38.25 14.77
C ARG A 3 34.40 -38.53 14.43
N ASN A 4 33.71 -39.31 15.26
CA ASN A 4 32.27 -39.59 15.08
C ASN A 4 31.41 -38.43 15.61
N LYS A 5 31.86 -37.73 16.66
CA LYS A 5 31.19 -36.51 17.16
C LYS A 5 31.28 -35.36 16.17
N ILE A 6 32.43 -35.20 15.51
CA ILE A 6 32.62 -34.18 14.45
C ILE A 6 31.75 -34.51 13.22
N ARG A 7 31.69 -35.78 12.81
CA ARG A 7 30.80 -36.23 11.71
C ARG A 7 29.33 -36.01 12.03
N PHE A 8 28.91 -36.28 13.27
CA PHE A 8 27.54 -36.00 13.72
C PHE A 8 27.23 -34.49 13.74
N GLY A 9 28.19 -33.67 14.17
CA GLY A 9 28.06 -32.21 14.14
C GLY A 9 27.92 -31.67 12.72
N ILE A 10 28.74 -32.13 11.78
CA ILE A 10 28.66 -31.73 10.36
C ILE A 10 27.33 -32.17 9.73
N LEU A 11 26.87 -33.39 10.03
CA LEU A 11 25.59 -33.90 9.52
C LEU A 11 24.41 -33.09 10.07
N PHE A 12 24.43 -32.77 11.36
CA PHE A 12 23.40 -31.96 12.01
C PHE A 12 23.37 -30.52 11.46
N TRP A 13 24.54 -29.93 11.22
CA TRP A 13 24.66 -28.58 10.67
C TRP A 13 24.17 -28.52 9.21
N GLY A 14 24.51 -29.52 8.40
CA GLY A 14 24.01 -29.65 7.02
C GLY A 14 22.48 -29.80 6.97
N LEU A 15 21.89 -30.58 7.87
CA LEU A 15 20.43 -30.74 7.97
C LEU A 15 19.73 -29.43 8.36
N SER A 16 20.31 -28.66 9.28
CA SER A 16 19.76 -27.37 9.71
C SER A 16 19.74 -26.32 8.59
N LEU A 17 20.76 -26.29 7.73
CA LEU A 17 20.82 -25.36 6.60
C LEU A 17 19.75 -25.64 5.54
N LEU A 18 19.42 -26.92 5.32
CA LEU A 18 18.35 -27.32 4.41
C LEU A 18 16.96 -26.88 4.92
N MET A 19 16.74 -26.94 6.23
CA MET A 19 15.49 -26.51 6.86
C MET A 19 15.36 -24.99 7.02
N ALA A 20 16.47 -24.24 6.90
CA ALA A 20 16.47 -22.78 7.01
C ALA A 20 16.07 -22.06 5.71
N CYS A 21 16.02 -22.76 4.57
CA CYS A 21 15.67 -22.15 3.29
C CYS A 21 14.15 -22.10 3.11
N VAL A 22 13.52 -20.98 3.46
CA VAL A 22 12.10 -20.72 3.19
C VAL A 22 11.99 -19.80 1.98
N THR A 23 11.44 -20.31 0.88
CA THR A 23 11.08 -19.49 -0.28
C THR A 23 9.74 -18.84 -0.04
N VAL A 24 9.73 -17.58 0.40
CA VAL A 24 8.49 -16.79 0.50
C VAL A 24 8.14 -16.29 -0.90
N ASN A 25 7.18 -16.94 -1.56
CA ASN A 25 6.60 -16.43 -2.80
C ASN A 25 5.61 -15.30 -2.48
N VAL A 26 6.10 -14.06 -2.45
CA VAL A 26 5.23 -12.89 -2.24
C VAL A 26 4.40 -12.68 -3.50
N TYR A 27 3.13 -13.08 -3.45
CA TYR A 27 2.20 -12.82 -4.53
C TYR A 27 1.59 -11.43 -4.35
N PHE A 28 1.90 -10.52 -5.27
CA PHE A 28 1.27 -9.22 -5.33
C PHE A 28 -0.04 -9.35 -6.13
N PRO A 29 -1.22 -9.11 -5.53
CA PRO A 29 -2.47 -9.13 -6.26
C PRO A 29 -2.51 -7.94 -7.23
N ALA A 30 -2.00 -8.16 -8.45
CA ALA A 30 -1.79 -7.09 -9.44
C ALA A 30 -3.05 -6.27 -9.71
N LYS A 31 -4.22 -6.93 -9.79
CA LYS A 31 -5.51 -6.25 -10.01
C LYS A 31 -5.94 -5.34 -8.86
N GLU A 32 -5.54 -5.66 -7.63
CA GLU A 32 -5.90 -4.85 -6.47
C GLU A 32 -4.97 -3.64 -6.33
N VAL A 33 -3.68 -3.82 -6.67
CA VAL A 33 -2.70 -2.74 -6.74
C VAL A 33 -3.07 -1.74 -7.84
N GLU A 34 -3.44 -2.23 -9.03
CA GLU A 34 -3.85 -1.38 -10.15
C GLU A 34 -5.11 -0.57 -9.83
N LYS A 35 -6.12 -1.21 -9.22
CA LYS A 35 -7.32 -0.52 -8.75
C LYS A 35 -7.01 0.57 -7.72
N ARG A 36 -6.19 0.25 -6.71
CA ARG A 36 -5.77 1.22 -5.68
C ARG A 36 -5.01 2.39 -6.28
N ALA A 37 -4.14 2.15 -7.27
CA ALA A 37 -3.42 3.19 -7.97
C ALA A 37 -4.38 4.10 -8.76
N GLY A 38 -5.36 3.51 -9.45
CA GLY A 38 -6.45 4.24 -10.11
C GLY A 38 -7.24 5.12 -9.14
N ASP A 39 -7.63 4.58 -7.99
CA ASP A 39 -8.36 5.31 -6.95
C ASP A 39 -7.55 6.52 -6.43
N ILE A 40 -6.23 6.38 -6.25
CA ILE A 40 -5.35 7.47 -5.82
C ILE A 40 -5.27 8.58 -6.88
N VAL A 41 -5.12 8.22 -8.15
CA VAL A 41 -5.06 9.21 -9.25
C VAL A 41 -6.40 9.92 -9.39
N ASP A 42 -7.50 9.17 -9.34
CA ASP A 42 -8.86 9.73 -9.38
C ASP A 42 -9.11 10.68 -8.21
N ASP A 43 -8.72 10.32 -6.99
CA ASP A 43 -8.84 11.17 -5.80
C ASP A 43 -8.06 12.49 -5.95
N ILE A 44 -6.89 12.45 -6.58
CA ILE A 44 -6.09 13.65 -6.85
C ILE A 44 -6.72 14.50 -7.95
N ARG A 45 -7.19 13.88 -9.03
CA ARG A 45 -7.75 14.58 -10.21
C ARG A 45 -9.13 15.18 -9.96
N ARG A 46 -9.94 14.58 -9.08
CA ARG A 46 -11.31 15.03 -8.77
C ARG A 46 -11.38 16.21 -7.80
N GLU A 47 -10.25 16.73 -7.29
CA GLU A 47 -10.17 17.87 -6.37
C GLU A 47 -11.18 17.82 -5.20
N GLN A 48 -11.57 16.63 -4.72
CA GLN A 48 -12.48 16.54 -3.60
C GLN A 48 -11.68 16.41 -2.29
N PRO A 49 -11.66 17.45 -1.43
CA PRO A 49 -11.29 17.24 -0.04
C PRO A 49 -12.38 16.37 0.58
N THR A 50 -12.12 15.08 0.76
CA THR A 50 -13.03 14.22 1.53
C THR A 50 -13.20 14.85 2.92
N PRO A 51 -14.40 15.32 3.31
CA PRO A 51 -14.62 15.77 4.67
C PRO A 51 -14.50 14.58 5.62
N PRO A 52 -13.97 14.73 6.83
CA PRO A 52 -14.07 13.69 7.84
C PRO A 52 -15.57 13.38 8.04
N ALA A 53 -15.94 12.10 7.90
CA ALA A 53 -17.32 11.67 8.08
C ALA A 53 -17.83 12.09 9.48
N PRO A 54 -19.08 12.59 9.61
CA PRO A 54 -19.62 13.03 10.88
C PRO A 54 -19.68 11.85 11.85
N GLN A 55 -18.86 11.91 12.91
CA GLN A 55 -18.94 10.96 14.01
C GLN A 55 -20.19 11.29 14.83
N SER A 56 -21.20 10.42 14.77
CA SER A 56 -22.43 10.57 15.56
C SER A 56 -22.11 10.44 17.05
N LEU A 57 -22.43 11.50 17.81
CA LEU A 57 -22.24 11.57 19.27
C LEU A 57 -23.11 10.58 20.06
N LEU A 58 -24.11 9.96 19.44
CA LEU A 58 -25.00 8.97 20.07
C LEU A 58 -24.48 7.53 20.00
N ARG A 59 -23.46 7.28 19.16
CA ARG A 59 -22.87 5.96 18.93
C ARG A 59 -22.11 5.36 20.14
N PRO A 60 -21.45 6.16 21.02
CA PRO A 60 -20.83 5.62 22.24
C PRO A 60 -21.85 5.10 23.26
N LEU A 61 -23.05 5.70 23.31
CA LEU A 61 -24.08 5.38 24.31
C LEU A 61 -24.72 3.99 24.05
N LEU A 62 -24.85 3.60 22.79
CA LEU A 62 -25.39 2.30 22.36
C LEU A 62 -24.35 1.16 22.46
N ASN A 63 -23.06 1.47 22.39
CA ASN A 63 -21.98 0.48 22.50
C ASN A 63 -21.68 0.06 23.95
N GLY A 64 -22.19 0.76 24.96
CA GLY A 64 -21.97 0.44 26.37
C GLY A 64 -22.52 -0.93 26.81
N TRP A 65 -23.43 -1.53 26.03
CA TRP A 65 -24.01 -2.86 26.30
C TRP A 65 -23.42 -3.97 25.42
N SER A 66 -22.51 -3.63 24.50
CA SER A 66 -21.92 -4.60 23.58
C SER A 66 -20.63 -5.17 24.17
N PHE A 67 -20.68 -6.43 24.61
CA PHE A 67 -19.53 -7.21 25.11
C PHE A 67 -18.57 -7.66 23.99
N THR A 68 -18.87 -7.29 22.74
CA THR A 68 -18.00 -7.48 21.60
C THR A 68 -17.12 -6.23 21.45
N GLY A 69 -15.81 -6.41 21.57
CA GLY A 69 -14.86 -5.32 21.33
C GLY A 69 -15.15 -4.67 19.99
N THR A 70 -15.04 -3.35 19.91
CA THR A 70 -15.20 -2.63 18.65
C THR A 70 -14.25 -3.25 17.64
N ALA A 71 -14.78 -3.99 16.68
CA ALA A 71 -14.04 -4.35 15.50
C ALA A 71 -13.75 -3.02 14.80
N TRP A 72 -12.55 -2.49 15.04
CA TRP A 72 -11.99 -1.47 14.20
C TRP A 72 -11.88 -2.14 12.83
N ALA A 73 -12.87 -1.90 11.97
CA ALA A 73 -12.73 -2.11 10.55
C ALA A 73 -11.60 -1.18 10.13
N GLN A 74 -10.38 -1.66 10.27
CA GLN A 74 -9.16 -0.98 9.89
C GLN A 74 -9.22 -0.87 8.38
N LYS A 75 -9.85 0.19 7.89
CA LYS A 75 -9.75 0.66 6.52
C LYS A 75 -8.28 0.55 6.16
N GLU A 76 -7.93 -0.23 5.11
CA GLU A 76 -6.53 -0.61 4.85
C GLU A 76 -5.61 0.59 5.09
N ALA A 77 -4.72 0.46 6.06
CA ALA A 77 -3.86 1.57 6.46
C ALA A 77 -2.95 1.93 5.27
N GLU A 78 -3.14 3.13 4.70
CA GLU A 78 -2.21 3.66 3.73
C GLU A 78 -0.82 3.72 4.36
N SER A 79 0.18 3.17 3.68
CA SER A 79 1.58 3.26 4.13
C SER A 79 1.99 4.73 4.20
N PRO A 80 2.82 5.14 5.19
CA PRO A 80 3.31 6.51 5.29
C PRO A 80 4.01 6.99 4.01
N ALA A 81 4.67 6.08 3.28
CA ALA A 81 5.28 6.37 2.00
C ALA A 81 4.24 6.73 0.91
N VAL A 82 3.10 6.01 0.87
CA VAL A 82 2.01 6.26 -0.08
C VAL A 82 1.33 7.58 0.23
N ALA A 83 1.08 7.87 1.51
CA ALA A 83 0.51 9.15 1.94
C ALA A 83 1.42 10.35 1.58
N ALA A 84 2.73 10.21 1.78
CA ALA A 84 3.71 11.23 1.38
C ALA A 84 3.71 11.45 -0.14
N LEU A 85 3.71 10.37 -0.92
CA LEU A 85 3.65 10.44 -2.39
C LEU A 85 2.35 11.11 -2.87
N LYS A 86 1.20 10.71 -2.31
CA LYS A 86 -0.11 11.29 -2.62
C LYS A 86 -0.13 12.80 -2.38
N LYS A 87 0.48 13.27 -1.28
CA LYS A 87 0.63 14.69 -0.99
C LYS A 87 1.48 15.41 -2.05
N GLN A 88 2.63 14.84 -2.42
CA GLN A 88 3.51 15.43 -3.45
C GLN A 88 2.82 15.53 -4.81
N ILE A 89 2.08 14.50 -5.22
CA ILE A 89 1.35 14.52 -6.50
C ILE A 89 0.24 15.58 -6.45
N ARG A 90 -0.52 15.64 -5.35
CA ARG A 90 -1.57 16.66 -5.15
C ARG A 90 -1.04 18.09 -5.19
N GLU A 91 0.13 18.35 -4.62
CA GLU A 91 0.76 19.68 -4.67
C GLU A 91 1.17 20.08 -6.09
N ARG A 92 1.54 19.11 -6.94
CA ARG A 92 2.00 19.35 -8.32
C ARG A 92 0.86 19.43 -9.33
N PHE A 93 -0.23 18.68 -9.09
CA PHE A 93 -1.32 18.51 -10.05
C PHE A 93 -1.97 19.83 -10.53
N PRO A 94 -2.21 20.85 -9.69
CA PRO A 94 -2.81 22.11 -10.15
C PRO A 94 -1.99 22.84 -11.23
N ARG A 95 -0.66 22.67 -11.24
CA ARG A 95 0.22 23.26 -12.26
C ARG A 95 0.16 22.50 -13.58
N LEU A 96 -0.12 21.20 -13.53
CA LEU A 96 -0.18 20.31 -14.70
C LEU A 96 -1.58 20.26 -15.31
N ALA A 97 -2.64 20.40 -14.52
CA ALA A 97 -4.04 20.38 -14.94
C ALA A 97 -4.34 21.25 -16.19
N PRO A 98 -3.92 22.53 -16.27
CA PRO A 98 -4.17 23.34 -17.47
C PRO A 98 -3.38 22.86 -18.70
N LEU A 99 -2.21 22.22 -18.52
CA LEU A 99 -1.41 21.68 -19.62
C LEU A 99 -2.02 20.40 -20.19
N TYR A 100 -2.59 19.55 -19.32
CA TYR A 100 -3.38 18.40 -19.75
C TYR A 100 -4.64 18.83 -20.51
N GLN A 101 -5.36 19.85 -20.02
CA GLN A 101 -6.56 20.38 -20.70
C GLN A 101 -6.25 20.97 -22.08
N LYS A 102 -5.09 21.63 -22.20
CA LYS A 102 -4.60 22.17 -23.49
C LYS A 102 -4.05 21.10 -24.42
N GLY A 103 -3.85 19.87 -23.95
CA GLY A 103 -3.26 18.78 -24.72
C GLY A 103 -1.77 18.93 -25.00
N THR A 104 -1.09 19.92 -24.41
CA THR A 104 0.35 20.19 -24.63
C THR A 104 1.27 19.24 -23.85
N VAL A 105 0.72 18.54 -22.86
CA VAL A 105 1.42 17.55 -22.04
C VAL A 105 0.49 16.36 -21.81
N GLY A 106 1.03 15.14 -21.84
CA GLY A 106 0.28 13.93 -21.52
C GLY A 106 1.15 12.83 -20.91
N GLU A 107 0.49 11.77 -20.46
CA GLU A 107 1.16 10.58 -19.93
C GLU A 107 1.26 9.50 -21.02
N ASN A 108 2.41 8.85 -21.15
CA ASN A 108 2.59 7.72 -22.06
C ASN A 108 2.20 6.38 -21.39
N ASN A 109 2.28 5.27 -22.13
CA ASN A 109 1.98 3.92 -21.64
C ASN A 109 2.98 3.40 -20.58
N GLN A 110 4.07 4.12 -20.35
CA GLN A 110 5.06 3.82 -19.32
C GLN A 110 4.86 4.68 -18.06
N GLY A 111 3.89 5.60 -18.05
CA GLY A 111 3.63 6.52 -16.94
C GLY A 111 4.56 7.74 -16.88
N TRP A 112 5.29 8.03 -17.96
CA TRP A 112 6.11 9.25 -18.07
C TRP A 112 5.30 10.44 -18.59
N LEU A 113 5.67 11.63 -18.14
CA LEU A 113 5.17 12.89 -18.67
C LEU A 113 5.91 13.24 -19.96
N GLU A 114 5.17 13.40 -21.04
CA GLU A 114 5.68 13.78 -22.35
C GLU A 114 5.00 15.06 -22.84
N ILE A 115 5.77 15.88 -23.55
CA ILE A 115 5.23 17.03 -24.27
C ILE A 115 4.51 16.50 -25.50
N ARG A 116 3.28 16.96 -25.71
CA ARG A 116 2.43 16.65 -26.85
C ARG A 116 2.28 17.93 -27.67
N ASP A 117 2.46 17.81 -28.98
CA ASP A 117 2.34 18.91 -29.94
C ASP A 117 0.93 18.93 -30.56
#